data_AF-A0AAD8G0S1-F1
#
_entry.id   AF-A0AAD8G0S1-F1
#
_cell.length_a   1.000
_cell.length_b   1.000
_cell.length_c   1.000
_cell.angle_alpha   90.00
_cell.angle_beta   90.00
_cell.angle_gamma   90.00
#
_symmetry.space_group_name_H-M   'P 1'
#
loop_
_entity.id
_entity.type
_entity.pdbx_description
1 polymer ?
#
loop_
_entity_poly.entity_id
_entity_poly.type
_entity_poly.pdbx_seq_one_letter_code
_entity_poly.pdbx_strand_id
1 'polypeptide(L)'
;MPFEFPPHRAAAKASDSCSTARHLILGRKPSTTGQWVDLPPLPGTLKEPFEIKVYEIDDVERLQRHRHEDPVEQPFQDVEKGLLYFNTKLKLLERRHQQIRELKAKHDMLKVELEDTKRRLMMDPGKWTGEFEVDLGLDKESQEYLEALEQATEELEYCVNLCKSRVMMVTCFDIGMVSDMQDGLREVEV
;
A
#
# COMPACT_ATOMS: atom_id res chain seq x y z
N MET A 1 39.32 42.39 -2.09
CA MET A 1 39.30 42.34 -3.57
C MET A 1 37.99 41.67 -3.99
N PRO A 2 36.94 42.44 -4.30
CA PRO A 2 35.72 41.92 -4.89
C PRO A 2 35.90 41.76 -6.41
N PHE A 3 35.49 40.63 -6.99
CA PHE A 3 35.40 40.51 -8.45
C PHE A 3 33.94 40.65 -8.86
N GLU A 4 33.70 41.70 -9.65
CA GLU A 4 32.44 42.01 -10.32
C GLU A 4 32.14 41.07 -11.51
N PHE A 5 30.82 40.87 -11.67
CA PHE A 5 29.98 40.45 -12.80
C PHE A 5 30.25 41.17 -14.17
N PRO A 6 29.48 41.00 -15.28
CA PRO A 6 28.44 40.02 -15.73
C PRO A 6 28.65 39.58 -17.23
N PRO A 7 27.66 39.60 -18.17
CA PRO A 7 26.96 38.44 -18.73
C PRO A 7 27.16 38.26 -20.26
N HIS A 8 26.77 37.10 -20.82
CA HIS A 8 26.66 36.96 -22.28
C HIS A 8 25.22 36.61 -22.75
N ARG A 9 24.61 37.62 -23.40
CA ARG A 9 23.60 37.65 -24.49
C ARG A 9 23.82 36.52 -25.54
N ALA A 10 22.91 36.07 -26.41
CA ALA A 10 21.56 36.45 -26.88
C ALA A 10 20.98 35.27 -27.73
N ALA A 11 19.66 35.06 -27.74
CA ALA A 11 18.71 35.23 -28.87
C ALA A 11 18.75 34.28 -30.10
N ALA A 12 17.62 33.57 -30.26
CA ALA A 12 16.80 33.33 -31.48
C ALA A 12 17.39 32.69 -32.75
N LYS A 13 16.73 31.61 -33.23
CA LYS A 13 16.03 31.63 -34.54
C LYS A 13 15.10 30.43 -34.76
N ALA A 14 13.98 30.74 -35.39
CA ALA A 14 12.94 29.86 -35.90
C ALA A 14 13.38 29.09 -37.15
N SER A 15 12.68 27.99 -37.44
CA SER A 15 12.46 27.54 -38.81
C SER A 15 11.13 26.81 -38.93
N ASP A 16 10.14 27.56 -39.43
CA ASP A 16 8.98 27.05 -40.14
C ASP A 16 9.41 26.18 -41.32
N SER A 17 8.63 25.13 -41.60
CA SER A 17 8.28 24.86 -43.00
C SER A 17 6.91 24.18 -43.08
N CYS A 18 5.97 24.97 -43.57
CA CYS A 18 4.70 24.59 -44.15
C CYS A 18 4.90 24.43 -45.67
N SER A 19 4.33 23.39 -46.26
CA SER A 19 3.89 23.37 -47.67
C SER A 19 2.76 22.32 -47.73
N THR A 20 1.46 22.64 -47.87
CA THR A 20 0.76 23.29 -49.01
C THR A 20 1.16 22.61 -50.33
N ALA A 21 0.30 22.02 -51.16
CA ALA A 21 -1.13 22.21 -51.38
C ALA A 21 -1.75 21.05 -52.19
N ARG A 22 -3.06 20.85 -51.97
CA ARG A 22 -4.16 20.72 -52.95
C ARG A 22 -4.13 19.58 -53.98
N HIS A 23 -5.19 18.77 -53.92
CA HIS A 23 -6.18 18.77 -55.00
C HIS A 23 -7.56 18.37 -54.47
N LEU A 24 -8.56 19.24 -54.65
CA LEU A 24 -9.98 18.95 -54.46
C LEU A 24 -10.53 18.48 -55.81
N ILE A 25 -11.22 17.35 -55.85
CA ILE A 25 -12.27 17.10 -56.86
C ILE A 25 -13.47 16.49 -56.13
N LEU A 26 -14.60 17.20 -56.25
CA LEU A 26 -15.93 16.77 -55.82
C LEU A 26 -16.36 15.52 -56.59
N GLY A 27 -16.79 14.49 -55.87
CA GLY A 27 -17.61 13.38 -56.38
C GLY A 27 -18.77 13.14 -55.43
N ARG A 28 -19.99 13.32 -55.92
CA ARG A 28 -21.23 13.38 -55.14
C ARG A 28 -21.97 12.02 -55.14
N LYS A 29 -22.19 11.47 -53.93
CA LYS A 29 -23.30 10.57 -53.45
C LYS A 29 -23.38 9.12 -54.00
N PRO A 30 -24.16 8.19 -53.39
CA PRO A 30 -24.66 8.07 -51.99
C PRO A 30 -24.44 6.66 -51.36
N SER A 31 -24.58 6.59 -50.03
CA SER A 31 -25.17 5.48 -49.23
C SER A 31 -24.97 4.02 -49.67
N THR A 32 -24.16 3.25 -48.93
CA THR A 32 -24.57 1.90 -48.49
C THR A 32 -23.89 1.51 -47.18
N THR A 33 -24.72 1.17 -46.20
CA THR A 33 -24.43 0.47 -44.95
C THR A 33 -23.53 -0.75 -45.16
N GLY A 34 -22.50 -0.93 -44.32
CA GLY A 34 -21.86 -2.24 -44.09
C GLY A 34 -20.90 -2.73 -45.19
N GLN A 35 -19.69 -2.18 -45.24
CA GLN A 35 -18.57 -2.76 -45.99
C GLN A 35 -18.05 -4.00 -45.26
N TRP A 36 -18.71 -5.14 -45.48
CA TRP A 36 -18.20 -6.46 -45.12
C TRP A 36 -17.21 -6.89 -46.22
N VAL A 37 -15.92 -6.77 -45.91
CA VAL A 37 -14.76 -7.45 -46.53
C VAL A 37 -14.72 -7.45 -48.07
N ASP A 38 -13.81 -6.64 -48.64
CA ASP A 38 -13.51 -6.64 -50.08
C ASP A 38 -13.05 -8.02 -50.57
N LEU A 39 -13.98 -8.79 -51.13
CA LEU A 39 -13.70 -9.98 -51.93
C LEU A 39 -13.59 -9.57 -53.41
N PRO A 40 -12.60 -10.10 -54.16
CA PRO A 40 -12.44 -9.77 -55.57
C PRO A 40 -13.68 -10.18 -56.39
N PRO A 41 -14.06 -9.41 -57.43
CA PRO A 41 -15.27 -9.71 -58.21
C PRO A 41 -15.16 -11.09 -58.87
N LEU A 42 -16.01 -12.04 -58.47
CA LEU A 42 -16.07 -13.35 -59.12
C LEU A 42 -16.68 -13.19 -60.53
N PRO A 43 -16.01 -13.66 -61.60
CA PRO A 43 -16.58 -13.68 -62.93
C PRO A 43 -17.46 -14.93 -63.05
N GLY A 44 -18.78 -14.76 -62.99
CA GLY A 44 -19.69 -15.87 -63.25
C GLY A 44 -21.09 -15.58 -62.74
N THR A 45 -22.05 -15.51 -63.66
CA THR A 45 -23.48 -15.50 -63.36
C THR A 45 -23.84 -16.71 -62.51
N LEU A 46 -24.08 -16.52 -61.21
CA LEU A 46 -24.67 -17.55 -60.35
C LEU A 46 -26.12 -17.78 -60.80
N LYS A 47 -26.27 -18.63 -61.82
CA LYS A 47 -27.56 -19.14 -62.30
C LYS A 47 -27.92 -20.40 -61.51
N GLU A 48 -27.93 -20.28 -60.18
CA GLU A 48 -28.57 -21.27 -59.33
C GLU A 48 -29.07 -20.57 -58.07
N PRO A 49 -30.39 -20.45 -57.86
CA PRO A 49 -30.93 -19.84 -56.65
C PRO A 49 -30.53 -20.69 -55.46
N PHE A 50 -29.85 -20.08 -54.48
CA PHE A 50 -29.56 -20.76 -53.22
C PHE A 50 -30.88 -21.04 -52.51
N GLU A 51 -31.15 -22.31 -52.23
CA GLU A 51 -32.32 -22.71 -51.46
C GLU A 51 -31.97 -22.63 -49.98
N ILE A 52 -32.52 -21.63 -49.30
CA ILE A 52 -32.42 -21.54 -47.85
C ILE A 52 -33.30 -22.66 -47.28
N LYS A 53 -32.66 -23.75 -46.83
CA LYS A 53 -33.36 -24.84 -46.13
C LYS A 53 -33.81 -24.34 -44.76
N VAL A 54 -35.09 -24.05 -44.65
CA VAL A 54 -35.75 -23.76 -43.38
C VAL A 54 -35.91 -25.09 -42.65
N TYR A 55 -35.04 -25.34 -41.67
CA TYR A 55 -35.26 -26.39 -40.69
C TYR A 55 -36.28 -25.87 -39.67
N GLU A 56 -37.34 -26.63 -39.42
CA GLU A 56 -38.25 -26.37 -38.31
C GLU A 56 -37.42 -26.36 -37.02
N ILE A 57 -37.50 -25.27 -36.26
CA ILE A 57 -36.73 -25.12 -35.02
C ILE A 57 -37.44 -25.94 -33.93
N ASP A 58 -37.38 -27.27 -34.04
CA ASP A 58 -37.90 -28.20 -33.03
C ASP A 58 -36.90 -28.47 -31.90
N ASP A 59 -35.79 -27.71 -31.86
CA ASP A 59 -34.76 -27.81 -30.82
C ASP A 59 -34.80 -26.66 -29.80
N VAL A 60 -35.86 -25.84 -29.75
CA VAL A 60 -35.99 -24.80 -28.71
C VAL A 60 -35.95 -25.40 -27.30
N GLU A 61 -36.55 -26.58 -27.10
CA GLU A 61 -36.51 -27.28 -25.81
C GLU A 61 -35.15 -27.94 -25.52
N ARG A 62 -34.42 -28.40 -26.54
CA ARG A 62 -33.05 -28.93 -26.38
C ARG A 62 -32.04 -27.83 -26.05
N LEU A 63 -32.18 -26.66 -26.70
CA LEU A 63 -31.39 -25.46 -26.41
C LEU A 63 -31.76 -24.83 -25.06
N GLN A 64 -33.05 -24.83 -24.68
CA GLN A 64 -33.49 -24.38 -23.36
C GLN A 64 -33.09 -25.34 -22.25
N ARG A 65 -33.11 -26.67 -22.49
CA ARG A 65 -32.57 -27.64 -21.54
C ARG A 65 -31.06 -27.54 -21.42
N HIS A 66 -30.31 -27.27 -22.49
CA HIS A 66 -28.88 -26.96 -22.34
C HIS A 66 -28.66 -25.69 -21.52
N ARG A 67 -29.52 -24.66 -21.68
CA ARG A 67 -29.50 -23.45 -20.83
C ARG A 67 -29.96 -23.69 -19.38
N HIS A 68 -30.68 -24.77 -19.08
CA HIS A 68 -31.23 -25.06 -17.76
C HIS A 68 -30.51 -26.20 -17.01
N GLU A 69 -29.85 -27.11 -17.74
CA GLU A 69 -29.01 -28.20 -17.20
C GLU A 69 -27.52 -27.84 -17.20
N ASP A 70 -27.07 -26.82 -17.94
CA ASP A 70 -25.77 -26.21 -17.63
C ASP A 70 -25.90 -25.50 -16.28
N PRO A 71 -25.14 -25.91 -15.25
CA PRO A 71 -25.30 -25.37 -13.91
C PRO A 71 -25.05 -23.87 -13.97
N VAL A 72 -26.10 -23.09 -13.70
CA VAL A 72 -26.07 -21.64 -13.48
C VAL A 72 -25.35 -21.34 -12.15
N GLU A 73 -24.20 -21.96 -11.93
CA GLU A 73 -23.34 -21.76 -10.76
C GLU A 73 -22.14 -20.84 -11.06
N GLN A 74 -21.86 -20.50 -12.31
CA GLN A 74 -20.49 -20.06 -12.68
C GLN A 74 -20.27 -18.60 -13.11
N PRO A 75 -21.16 -17.63 -12.82
CA PRO A 75 -20.70 -16.23 -12.68
C PRO A 75 -20.67 -15.73 -11.23
N PHE A 76 -21.59 -16.19 -10.39
CA PHE A 76 -21.77 -15.64 -9.04
C PHE A 76 -20.84 -16.24 -7.98
N GLN A 77 -20.49 -17.54 -8.09
CA GLN A 77 -19.53 -18.16 -7.17
C GLN A 77 -18.13 -17.52 -7.28
N ASP A 78 -17.72 -17.11 -8.48
CA ASP A 78 -16.40 -16.50 -8.70
C ASP A 78 -16.35 -15.07 -8.12
N VAL A 79 -17.47 -14.35 -8.19
CA VAL A 79 -17.63 -13.02 -7.55
C VAL A 79 -17.68 -13.14 -6.03
N GLU A 80 -18.44 -14.09 -5.48
CA GLU A 80 -18.53 -14.33 -4.04
C GLU A 80 -17.19 -14.79 -3.44
N LYS A 81 -16.52 -15.71 -4.13
CA LYS A 81 -15.17 -16.18 -3.76
C LYS A 81 -14.14 -15.06 -3.89
N GLY A 82 -14.26 -14.21 -4.91
CA GLY A 82 -13.47 -12.99 -5.04
C GLY A 82 -13.69 -12.05 -3.86
N LEU A 83 -14.95 -11.76 -3.50
CA LEU A 83 -15.31 -10.90 -2.37
C LEU A 83 -14.77 -11.45 -1.04
N LEU A 84 -14.85 -12.77 -0.84
CA LEU A 84 -14.28 -13.43 0.35
C LEU A 84 -12.76 -13.33 0.39
N TYR A 85 -12.08 -13.52 -0.74
CA TYR A 85 -10.63 -13.32 -0.85
C TYR A 85 -10.24 -11.88 -0.55
N PHE A 86 -10.96 -10.89 -1.09
CA PHE A 86 -10.71 -9.49 -0.79
C PHE A 86 -10.96 -9.18 0.69
N ASN A 87 -12.05 -9.68 1.28
CA ASN A 87 -12.35 -9.47 2.69
C ASN A 87 -11.27 -10.06 3.61
N THR A 88 -10.79 -11.28 3.30
CA THR A 88 -9.72 -11.93 4.07
C THR A 88 -8.38 -11.21 3.90
N LYS A 89 -8.03 -10.79 2.68
CA LYS A 89 -6.87 -9.92 2.41
C LYS A 89 -6.95 -8.61 3.19
N LEU A 90 -8.10 -7.93 3.19
CA LEU A 90 -8.31 -6.68 3.91
C LEU A 90 -8.15 -6.86 5.42
N LYS A 91 -8.76 -7.91 6.00
CA LYS A 91 -8.60 -8.22 7.43
C LYS A 91 -7.16 -8.51 7.81
N LEU A 92 -6.40 -9.19 6.95
CA LEU A 92 -4.98 -9.45 7.18
C LEU A 92 -4.17 -8.15 7.20
N LEU A 93 -4.39 -7.28 6.22
CA LEU A 93 -3.74 -5.96 6.15
C LEU A 93 -4.14 -5.10 7.36
N GLU A 94 -5.39 -5.10 7.76
CA GLU A 94 -5.86 -4.31 8.90
C GLU A 94 -5.23 -4.77 10.22
N ARG A 95 -5.16 -6.08 10.46
CA ARG A 95 -4.46 -6.63 11.63
C ARG A 95 -3.00 -6.22 11.67
N ARG A 96 -2.30 -6.35 10.54
CA ARG A 96 -0.91 -5.92 10.39
C ARG A 96 -0.73 -4.44 10.73
N HIS A 97 -1.59 -3.58 10.19
CA HIS A 97 -1.56 -2.14 10.50
C HIS A 97 -1.81 -1.86 11.99
N GLN A 98 -2.75 -2.58 12.59
CA GLN A 98 -3.01 -2.46 14.02
C GLN A 98 -1.78 -2.88 14.86
N GLN A 99 -1.14 -4.01 14.53
CA GLN A 99 0.07 -4.45 15.19
C GLN A 99 1.20 -3.43 15.07
N ILE A 100 1.43 -2.89 13.87
CA ILE A 100 2.42 -1.84 13.66
C ILE A 100 2.15 -0.62 14.56
N ARG A 101 0.88 -0.18 14.66
CA ARG A 101 0.50 0.95 15.53
C ARG A 101 0.77 0.65 17.00
N GLU A 102 0.38 -0.54 17.47
CA GLU A 102 0.58 -0.96 18.85
C GLU A 102 2.07 -1.07 19.19
N LEU A 103 2.86 -1.68 18.31
CA LEU A 103 4.31 -1.80 18.49
C LEU A 103 5.01 -0.44 18.52
N LYS A 104 4.60 0.50 17.66
CA LYS A 104 5.12 1.88 17.71
C LYS A 104 4.82 2.55 19.05
N ALA A 105 3.58 2.44 19.53
CA ALA A 105 3.21 3.00 20.81
C ALA A 105 4.04 2.37 21.96
N LYS A 106 4.24 1.05 21.94
CA LYS A 106 5.11 0.36 22.91
C LYS A 106 6.55 0.86 22.82
N HIS A 107 7.08 0.98 21.61
CA HIS A 107 8.44 1.44 21.36
C HIS A 107 8.68 2.87 21.89
N ASP A 108 7.76 3.79 21.60
CA ASP A 108 7.84 5.18 22.07
C ASP A 108 7.75 5.26 23.61
N MET A 109 6.86 4.47 24.21
CA MET A 109 6.75 4.36 25.68
C MET A 109 8.06 3.85 26.29
N LEU A 110 8.67 2.80 25.72
CA LEU A 110 9.95 2.27 26.18
C LEU A 110 11.09 3.28 26.02
N LYS A 111 11.09 4.10 24.97
CA LYS A 111 12.06 5.20 24.83
C LYS A 111 11.95 6.20 25.98
N VAL A 112 10.73 6.58 26.35
CA VAL A 112 10.49 7.48 27.49
C VAL A 112 10.95 6.85 28.80
N GLU A 113 10.64 5.56 29.02
CA GLU A 113 11.10 4.82 30.21
C GLU A 113 12.63 4.72 30.26
N LEU A 114 13.27 4.46 29.13
CA LEU A 114 14.72 4.42 29.03
C LEU A 114 15.33 5.76 29.44
N GLU A 115 14.81 6.87 28.92
CA GLU A 115 15.26 8.20 29.29
C GLU A 115 15.05 8.50 30.78
N ASP A 116 13.95 8.04 31.38
CA ASP A 116 13.73 8.16 32.82
C ASP A 116 14.77 7.39 33.65
N THR A 117 15.02 6.14 33.30
CA THR A 117 16.04 5.34 33.98
C THR A 117 17.44 5.89 33.78
N LYS A 118 17.77 6.43 32.59
CA LYS A 118 19.03 7.14 32.34
C LYS A 118 19.20 8.34 33.26
N ARG A 119 18.16 9.16 33.43
CA ARG A 119 18.18 10.30 34.37
C ARG A 119 18.46 9.83 35.80
N ARG A 120 17.80 8.77 36.25
CA ARG A 120 18.00 8.19 37.59
C ARG A 120 19.40 7.61 37.79
N LEU A 121 19.98 7.03 36.73
CA LEU A 121 21.35 6.50 36.74
C LEU A 121 22.42 7.56 36.45
N MET A 122 22.04 8.82 36.23
CA MET A 122 22.92 9.90 35.77
C MET A 122 23.78 9.49 34.55
N MET A 123 23.18 8.76 33.60
CA MET A 123 23.83 8.40 32.35
C MET A 123 23.77 9.55 31.34
N ASP A 124 24.72 9.54 30.40
CA ASP A 124 24.75 10.53 29.32
C ASP A 124 23.49 10.40 28.42
N PRO A 125 22.76 11.50 28.19
CA PRO A 125 21.52 11.50 27.41
C PRO A 125 21.73 11.28 25.91
N GLY A 126 22.97 11.40 25.42
CA GLY A 126 23.38 11.10 24.05
C GLY A 126 23.64 9.61 23.79
N LYS A 127 23.70 8.77 24.85
CA LYS A 127 23.83 7.33 24.66
C LYS A 127 22.55 6.74 24.08
N TRP A 128 22.69 5.99 22.99
CA TRP A 128 21.60 5.23 22.35
C TRP A 128 20.48 6.08 21.72
N THR A 129 20.68 7.40 21.53
CA THR A 129 19.67 8.33 21.01
C THR A 129 19.23 8.05 19.57
N GLY A 130 19.94 7.19 18.83
CA GLY A 130 19.57 6.74 17.48
C GLY A 130 19.75 5.24 17.24
N GLU A 131 20.10 4.45 18.26
CA GLU A 131 20.39 3.01 18.08
C GLU A 131 19.10 2.20 17.90
N PHE A 132 18.00 2.68 18.44
CA PHE A 132 16.68 2.06 18.34
C PHE A 132 15.78 2.74 17.30
N GLU A 133 16.32 3.54 16.38
CA GLU A 133 15.54 4.13 15.30
C GLU A 133 15.39 3.13 14.15
N VAL A 134 14.14 2.84 13.77
CA VAL A 134 13.84 2.02 12.59
C VAL A 134 14.08 2.85 11.34
N ASP A 135 14.74 2.26 10.34
CA ASP A 135 15.10 2.92 9.08
C ASP A 135 13.89 3.62 8.42
N LEU A 136 14.09 4.91 8.12
CA LEU A 136 13.09 5.80 7.51
C LEU A 136 12.84 5.48 6.03
N GLY A 137 13.74 4.72 5.38
CA GLY A 137 13.61 4.29 4.00
C GLY A 137 12.68 3.09 3.80
N LEU A 138 12.36 2.35 4.87
CA LEU A 138 11.45 1.21 4.79
C LEU A 138 10.00 1.67 4.67
N ASP A 139 9.25 0.96 3.82
CA ASP A 139 7.82 1.16 3.72
C ASP A 139 7.15 0.83 5.06
N LYS A 140 6.49 1.83 5.67
CA LYS A 140 5.90 1.74 7.02
C LYS A 140 4.76 0.73 7.12
N GLU A 141 4.26 0.26 5.98
CA GLU A 141 3.20 -0.73 5.87
C GLU A 141 3.72 -2.12 5.47
N SER A 142 5.03 -2.28 5.23
CA SER A 142 5.64 -3.55 4.78
C SER A 142 5.93 -4.53 5.91
N GLN A 143 6.16 -5.82 5.55
CA GLN A 143 6.57 -6.90 6.47
C GLN A 143 7.90 -6.63 7.12
N GLU A 144 8.85 -6.18 6.32
CA GLU A 144 10.19 -5.86 6.75
C GLU A 144 10.18 -4.75 7.82
N TYR A 145 9.30 -3.75 7.69
CA TYR A 145 9.20 -2.68 8.69
C TYR A 145 8.66 -3.18 10.03
N LEU A 146 7.66 -4.07 10.01
CA LEU A 146 7.11 -4.65 11.24
C LEU A 146 8.18 -5.47 11.98
N GLU A 147 8.93 -6.31 11.26
CA GLU A 147 10.00 -7.13 11.82
C GLU A 147 11.14 -6.28 12.36
N ALA A 148 11.57 -5.25 11.62
CA ALA A 148 12.59 -4.32 12.07
C ALA A 148 12.15 -3.55 13.33
N LEU A 149 10.89 -3.11 13.38
CA LEU A 149 10.32 -2.46 14.56
C LEU A 149 10.24 -3.40 15.76
N GLU A 150 9.90 -4.67 15.55
CA GLU A 150 9.86 -5.68 16.60
C GLU A 150 11.25 -5.91 17.20
N GLN A 151 12.27 -6.14 16.36
CA GLN A 151 13.65 -6.29 16.78
C GLN A 151 14.16 -5.07 17.56
N ALA A 152 13.96 -3.86 17.02
CA ALA A 152 14.37 -2.62 17.69
C ALA A 152 13.65 -2.41 19.04
N THR A 153 12.40 -2.88 19.15
CA THR A 153 11.62 -2.81 20.39
C THR A 153 12.11 -3.83 21.43
N GLU A 154 12.49 -5.03 21.01
CA GLU A 154 13.05 -6.06 21.91
C GLU A 154 14.41 -5.63 22.48
N GLU A 155 15.31 -5.11 21.63
CA GLU A 155 16.61 -4.61 22.08
C GLU A 155 16.45 -3.42 23.03
N LEU A 156 15.53 -2.51 22.72
CA LEU A 156 15.18 -1.39 23.59
C LEU A 156 14.65 -1.87 24.94
N GLU A 157 13.74 -2.85 24.94
CA GLU A 157 13.18 -3.45 26.15
C GLU A 157 14.28 -4.12 27.00
N TYR A 158 15.21 -4.84 26.37
CA TYR A 158 16.37 -5.42 27.04
C TYR A 158 17.22 -4.35 27.73
N CYS A 159 17.53 -3.25 27.03
CA CYS A 159 18.28 -2.13 27.59
C CYS A 159 17.54 -1.45 28.75
N VAL A 160 16.24 -1.23 28.62
CA VAL A 160 15.40 -0.70 29.70
C VAL A 160 15.44 -1.62 30.92
N ASN A 161 15.32 -2.93 30.73
CA ASN A 161 15.35 -3.91 31.82
C ASN A 161 16.73 -3.95 32.51
N LEU A 162 17.81 -3.86 31.74
CA LEU A 162 19.16 -3.73 32.29
C LEU A 162 19.31 -2.45 33.11
N CYS A 163 18.85 -1.31 32.60
CA CYS A 163 18.85 -0.05 33.34
C CYS A 163 18.01 -0.13 34.62
N LYS A 164 16.80 -0.68 34.55
CA LYS A 164 15.91 -0.88 35.71
C LYS A 164 16.57 -1.76 36.77
N SER A 165 17.17 -2.89 36.39
CA SER A 165 17.88 -3.76 37.34
C SER A 165 19.06 -3.06 38.00
N ARG A 166 19.82 -2.26 37.25
CA ARG A 166 20.91 -1.45 37.80
C ARG A 166 20.40 -0.39 38.76
N VAL A 167 19.31 0.30 38.43
CA VAL A 167 18.65 1.25 39.34
C VAL A 167 18.31 0.53 40.64
N MET A 168 17.64 -0.62 40.57
CA MET A 168 17.28 -1.41 41.75
C MET A 168 18.50 -1.80 42.58
N MET A 169 19.61 -2.21 41.96
CA MET A 169 20.84 -2.54 42.70
C MET A 169 21.51 -1.34 43.35
N VAL A 170 21.42 -0.16 42.75
CA VAL A 170 22.02 1.07 43.30
C VAL A 170 21.14 1.65 44.40
N THR A 171 19.81 1.58 44.24
CA THR A 171 18.83 2.18 45.17
C THR A 171 18.34 1.21 46.24
N CYS A 172 18.79 -0.06 46.27
CA CYS A 172 18.31 -1.04 47.27
C CYS A 172 18.67 -0.64 48.70
N PHE A 173 19.72 0.16 48.90
CA PHE A 173 20.11 0.69 50.19
C PHE A 173 19.32 1.95 50.61
N ASP A 174 18.60 2.58 49.68
CA ASP A 174 17.84 3.81 49.92
C ASP A 174 16.44 3.55 50.51
N ILE A 175 15.97 2.31 50.50
CA ILE A 175 14.63 1.94 50.99
C ILE A 175 14.49 2.15 52.52
N GLY A 176 15.60 2.09 53.26
CA GLY A 176 15.63 2.37 54.70
C GLY A 176 15.46 3.86 55.03
N MET A 177 16.04 4.74 54.22
CA MET A 177 16.05 6.20 54.48
C MET A 177 14.73 6.90 54.12
N VAL A 178 13.91 6.33 53.25
CA VAL A 178 12.53 6.81 52.99
C VAL A 178 11.52 6.32 54.03
N SER A 179 11.77 5.18 54.68
CA SER A 179 10.91 4.67 55.77
C SER A 179 11.08 5.49 57.05
N ASP A 180 12.30 5.94 57.37
CA ASP A 180 12.58 6.79 58.54
C ASP A 180 11.94 8.19 58.46
N MET A 181 11.52 8.65 57.28
CA MET A 181 10.77 9.91 57.14
C MET A 181 9.24 9.72 57.25
N GLN A 182 8.72 8.49 57.17
CA GLN A 182 7.29 8.19 57.39
C GLN A 182 6.99 7.70 58.81
N ASP A 183 7.98 7.20 59.55
CA ASP A 183 7.80 6.72 60.93
C ASP A 183 7.80 7.83 62.00
N GLY A 184 7.95 9.10 61.59
CA GLY A 184 7.89 10.28 62.48
C GLY A 184 6.48 10.79 62.81
N LEU A 185 5.41 10.10 62.42
CA LEU A 185 4.00 10.52 62.64
C LEU A 185 3.20 9.62 63.59
N ARG A 186 3.87 8.84 64.44
CA ARG A 186 3.23 8.09 65.53
C ARG A 186 3.81 8.47 66.89
N GLU A 187 3.74 9.77 67.22
CA GLU A 187 3.80 10.20 68.62
C GLU A 187 2.39 10.23 69.24
N VAL A 188 2.23 9.40 70.28
CA VAL A 188 1.51 9.67 71.55
C VAL A 188 0.03 10.10 71.52
N GLU A 189 -0.85 9.16 71.90
CA GLU A 189 -2.10 9.31 72.69
C GLU A 189 -2.60 7.87 72.99
N VAL A 190 -2.93 7.39 74.19
CA VAL A 190 -3.27 7.91 75.53
C VAL A 190 -2.83 6.84 76.55
#